data_AF-A0A4Y9N1Z1-F1
#
_entry.id   AF-A0A4Y9N1Z1-F1
#
_cell.length_a   1.000
_cell.length_b   1.000
_cell.length_c   1.000
_cell.angle_alpha   90.00
_cell.angle_beta   90.00
_cell.angle_gamma   90.00
#
_symmetry.space_group_name_H-M   'P 1'
#
loop_
_entity.id
_entity.type
_entity.pdbx_description
1 polymer ?
#
loop_
_entity_poly.entity_id
_entity_poly.type
_entity_poly.pdbx_seq_one_letter_code
_entity_poly.pdbx_strand_id
1 'polypeptide(L)'
;MLRPGWLIASCAAVLAVSAWLPWLTTAEDGGGRANAIGGTVGSLVLPPRFGAGQLIVLLAAGLVVAGAMAARGLSVRAASAAALALSLLASGMTAYYYRINVREPVAAGYGLYLGGAVAVVAVACSVWALVSALSRPTR
;
A
#
# COMPACT_ATOMS: atom_id res chain seq x y z
N MET A 1 3.69 -23.73 10.28
CA MET A 1 2.45 -22.93 10.51
C MET A 1 2.75 -21.50 10.08
N LEU A 2 2.25 -21.03 8.93
CA LEU A 2 2.43 -19.64 8.52
C LEU A 2 1.75 -18.72 9.54
N ARG A 3 2.49 -17.73 10.07
CA ARG A 3 1.92 -16.70 10.95
C ARG A 3 1.33 -15.60 10.05
N PRO A 4 0.00 -15.42 10.00
CA PRO A 4 -0.65 -14.48 9.08
C PRO A 4 -0.11 -13.05 9.17
N GLY A 5 0.33 -12.61 10.36
CA GLY A 5 0.93 -11.30 10.57
C GLY A 5 2.22 -11.04 9.78
N TRP A 6 3.06 -12.07 9.58
CA TRP A 6 4.29 -11.91 8.77
C TRP A 6 3.98 -11.73 7.30
N LEU A 7 2.91 -12.36 6.79
CA LEU A 7 2.45 -12.16 5.42
C LEU A 7 1.98 -10.73 5.20
N ILE A 8 1.19 -10.18 6.14
CA ILE A 8 0.75 -8.78 6.11
C ILE A 8 1.97 -7.84 6.09
N ALA A 9 2.94 -8.05 6.98
CA ALA A 9 4.14 -7.22 7.05
C ALA A 9 4.96 -7.30 5.75
N SER A 10 5.09 -8.48 5.15
CA SER A 10 5.79 -8.63 3.86
C SER A 10 5.06 -7.93 2.71
N CYS A 11 3.72 -8.02 2.65
CA CYS A 11 2.93 -7.29 1.65
C CYS A 11 3.08 -5.78 1.84
N ALA A 12 3.04 -5.31 3.08
CA ALA A 12 3.22 -3.90 3.40
C ALA A 12 4.62 -3.38 3.02
N ALA A 13 5.66 -4.20 3.22
CA ALA A 13 7.02 -3.87 2.79
C ALA A 13 7.12 -3.78 1.26
N VAL A 14 6.52 -4.73 0.53
CA VAL A 14 6.48 -4.71 -0.94
C VAL A 14 5.72 -3.47 -1.45
N LEU A 15 4.59 -3.12 -0.81
CA LEU A 15 3.85 -1.90 -1.12
C LEU A 15 4.72 -0.65 -0.92
N ALA A 16 5.44 -0.55 0.19
CA ALA A 16 6.35 0.57 0.47
C ALA A 16 7.48 0.66 -0.56
N VAL A 17 8.08 -0.47 -0.97
CA VAL A 17 9.11 -0.52 -2.02
C VAL A 17 8.52 -0.12 -3.37
N SER A 18 7.30 -0.58 -3.70
CA SER A 18 6.65 -0.25 -4.97
C SER A 18 6.44 1.25 -5.15
N ALA A 19 6.29 2.02 -4.06
CA ALA A 19 6.10 3.46 -4.08
C ALA A 19 7.30 4.24 -4.64
N TRP A 20 8.48 3.63 -4.67
CA TRP A 20 9.69 4.19 -5.29
C TRP A 20 9.74 3.98 -6.80
N LEU A 21 8.99 3.00 -7.30
CA LEU A 21 8.89 2.70 -8.74
C LEU A 21 8.03 3.75 -9.45
N PRO A 22 8.13 3.85 -10.79
CA PRO A 22 7.25 4.66 -11.61
C PRO A 22 5.78 4.24 -11.45
N TRP A 23 4.98 5.11 -10.84
CA TRP A 23 3.54 4.97 -10.72
C TRP A 23 2.80 5.71 -11.83
N LEU A 24 3.40 6.78 -12.35
CA LEU A 24 2.89 7.58 -13.45
C LEU A 24 3.95 7.71 -14.53
N THR A 25 3.53 7.67 -15.78
CA THR A 25 4.38 7.86 -16.95
C THR A 25 3.65 8.70 -18.00
N THR A 26 4.37 9.57 -18.69
CA THR A 26 3.88 10.32 -19.87
C THR A 26 4.86 10.15 -21.02
N ALA A 27 4.36 10.22 -22.25
CA ALA A 27 5.17 10.27 -23.47
C ALA A 27 5.29 11.69 -24.04
N GLU A 28 4.57 12.67 -23.50
CA GLU A 28 4.57 14.05 -24.00
C GLU A 28 5.77 14.87 -23.51
N ASP A 29 6.12 15.90 -24.29
CA ASP A 29 7.22 16.84 -24.03
C ASP A 29 8.57 16.15 -23.71
N GLY A 30 8.90 15.10 -24.48
CA GLY A 30 10.11 14.30 -24.26
C GLY A 30 9.96 13.19 -23.21
N GLY A 31 8.73 13.00 -22.69
CA GLY A 31 8.37 11.96 -21.75
C GLY A 31 8.71 12.30 -20.30
N GLY A 32 8.16 11.51 -19.39
CA GLY A 32 8.37 11.72 -17.97
C GLY A 32 7.79 10.61 -17.11
N ARG A 33 8.25 10.55 -15.87
CA ARG A 33 7.76 9.59 -14.88
C ARG A 33 7.74 10.19 -13.49
N ALA A 34 6.79 9.75 -12.68
CA ALA A 34 6.76 10.05 -11.27
C ALA A 34 6.48 8.80 -10.44
N ASN A 35 7.02 8.81 -9.23
CA ASN A 35 6.76 7.80 -8.22
C ASN A 35 5.77 8.33 -7.17
N ALA A 36 5.26 7.46 -6.30
CA ALA A 36 4.28 7.84 -5.29
C ALA A 36 4.86 8.73 -4.17
N ILE A 37 6.17 8.66 -3.93
CA ILE A 37 6.87 9.43 -2.89
C ILE A 37 7.02 10.91 -3.28
N GLY A 38 6.89 11.23 -4.57
CA GLY A 38 7.00 12.58 -5.11
C GLY A 38 8.25 12.83 -5.96
N GLY A 39 9.07 11.80 -6.17
CA GLY A 39 10.16 11.83 -7.13
C GLY A 39 9.63 11.93 -8.56
N THR A 40 10.18 12.87 -9.33
CA THR A 40 9.77 13.21 -10.70
C THR A 40 10.99 13.26 -11.60
N VAL A 41 10.82 12.84 -12.86
CA VAL A 41 11.85 12.91 -13.91
C VAL A 41 11.17 13.26 -15.23
N GLY A 42 11.77 14.18 -16.01
CA GLY A 42 11.24 14.60 -17.31
C GLY A 42 10.16 15.67 -17.19
N SER A 43 9.19 15.66 -18.11
CA SER A 43 8.12 16.66 -18.19
C SER A 43 7.06 16.56 -17.09
N LEU A 44 7.02 15.43 -16.36
CA LEU A 44 6.03 15.21 -15.31
C LEU A 44 6.43 15.88 -14.00
N VAL A 45 5.70 16.92 -13.58
CA VAL A 45 5.94 17.61 -12.29
C VAL A 45 4.76 17.40 -11.36
N LEU A 46 5.03 16.86 -10.16
CA LEU A 46 4.04 16.75 -9.09
C LEU A 46 4.05 18.02 -8.23
N PRO A 47 2.87 18.47 -7.74
CA PRO A 47 2.80 19.59 -6.81
C PRO A 47 3.67 19.36 -5.56
N PRO A 48 4.45 20.36 -5.09
CA PRO A 48 5.37 20.22 -3.96
C PRO A 48 4.61 20.30 -2.62
N ARG A 49 3.76 19.31 -2.35
CA ARG A 49 2.93 19.21 -1.14
C ARG A 49 2.73 17.75 -0.73
N PHE A 50 2.28 17.56 0.50
CA PHE A 50 1.90 16.22 0.96
C PHE A 50 0.74 15.67 0.12
N GLY A 51 0.95 14.52 -0.51
CA GLY A 51 0.02 13.95 -1.50
C GLY A 51 -0.51 12.57 -1.12
N ALA A 52 -1.49 12.10 -1.92
CA ALA A 52 -2.06 10.76 -1.76
C ALA A 52 -1.01 9.63 -1.84
N GLY A 53 0.01 9.77 -2.69
CA GLY A 53 1.09 8.80 -2.80
C GLY A 53 1.92 8.67 -1.52
N GLN A 54 2.27 9.79 -0.89
CA GLN A 54 3.01 9.80 0.38
C GLN A 54 2.17 9.28 1.54
N LEU A 55 0.85 9.55 1.54
CA LEU A 55 -0.08 8.95 2.48
C LEU A 55 -0.15 7.42 2.34
N ILE A 56 -0.11 6.87 1.12
CA ILE A 56 -0.04 5.42 0.90
C ILE A 56 1.22 4.84 1.53
N VAL A 57 2.38 5.50 1.40
CA VAL A 57 3.64 5.05 2.02
C VAL A 57 3.54 5.08 3.55
N LEU A 58 2.93 6.11 4.12
CA LEU A 58 2.70 6.20 5.56
C LEU A 58 1.78 5.08 6.06
N LEU A 59 0.68 4.80 5.33
CA LEU A 59 -0.22 3.69 5.62
C LEU A 59 0.50 2.32 5.52
N ALA A 60 1.36 2.15 4.51
CA ALA A 60 2.17 0.95 4.35
C ALA A 60 3.14 0.76 5.53
N ALA A 61 3.81 1.83 5.99
CA ALA A 61 4.68 1.76 7.17
C ALA A 61 3.90 1.37 8.43
N GLY A 62 2.72 1.96 8.66
CA GLY A 62 1.83 1.56 9.75
C GLY A 62 1.40 0.10 9.65
N LEU A 63 1.12 -0.39 8.44
CA LEU A 63 0.71 -1.76 8.19
C LEU A 63 1.85 -2.76 8.46
N VAL A 64 3.11 -2.39 8.18
CA VAL A 64 4.29 -3.19 8.59
C VAL A 64 4.31 -3.36 10.11
N VAL A 65 4.14 -2.26 10.86
CA VAL A 65 4.13 -2.29 12.33
C VAL A 65 2.98 -3.13 12.86
N ALA A 66 1.75 -2.92 12.36
CA ALA A 66 0.57 -3.70 12.76
C ALA A 66 0.74 -5.20 12.45
N GLY A 67 1.26 -5.53 11.26
CA GLY A 67 1.56 -6.91 10.86
C GLY A 67 2.60 -7.57 11.77
N ALA A 68 3.68 -6.84 12.09
CA ALA A 68 4.69 -7.31 13.03
C ALA A 68 4.13 -7.52 14.44
N MET A 69 3.31 -6.61 14.96
CA MET A 69 2.64 -6.78 16.26
C MET A 69 1.74 -8.02 16.29
N ALA A 70 0.92 -8.21 15.25
CA ALA A 70 0.07 -9.39 15.10
C ALA A 70 0.91 -10.69 15.03
N ALA A 71 2.04 -10.65 14.32
CA ALA A 71 2.97 -11.79 14.20
C ALA A 71 3.68 -12.14 15.51
N ARG A 72 3.93 -11.13 16.36
CA ARG A 72 4.56 -11.27 17.68
C ARG A 72 3.57 -11.65 18.79
N GLY A 73 2.27 -11.70 18.49
CA GLY A 73 1.24 -12.06 19.49
C GLY A 73 0.84 -10.90 20.40
N LEU A 74 1.27 -9.67 20.10
CA LEU A 74 0.98 -8.48 20.89
C LEU A 74 -0.40 -7.94 20.48
N SER A 75 -1.37 -7.97 21.39
CA SER A 75 -2.73 -7.48 21.18
C SER A 75 -3.34 -7.96 19.85
N VAL A 76 -3.35 -9.28 19.63
CA VAL A 76 -3.66 -9.91 18.32
C VAL A 76 -4.97 -9.40 17.72
N ARG A 77 -6.03 -9.20 18.53
CA ARG A 77 -7.32 -8.68 18.04
C ARG A 77 -7.22 -7.23 17.56
N ALA A 78 -6.64 -6.33 18.36
CA ALA A 78 -6.49 -4.93 17.98
C ALA A 78 -5.52 -4.76 16.80
N ALA A 79 -4.41 -5.51 16.79
CA ALA A 79 -3.44 -5.50 15.70
C ALA A 79 -4.04 -6.01 14.39
N SER A 80 -4.87 -7.06 14.43
CA SER A 80 -5.56 -7.57 13.23
C SER A 80 -6.62 -6.59 12.71
N ALA A 81 -7.37 -5.96 13.61
CA ALA A 81 -8.34 -4.92 13.24
C ALA A 81 -7.65 -3.69 12.62
N ALA A 82 -6.55 -3.23 13.22
CA ALA A 82 -5.75 -2.13 12.69
C ALA A 82 -5.13 -2.47 11.34
N ALA A 83 -4.58 -3.68 11.18
CA ALA A 83 -4.04 -4.14 9.91
C ALA A 83 -5.10 -4.17 8.79
N LEU A 84 -6.30 -4.68 9.09
CA LEU A 84 -7.41 -4.65 8.15
C LEU A 84 -7.79 -3.21 7.76
N ALA A 85 -7.98 -2.32 8.73
CA ALA A 85 -8.30 -0.93 8.47
C ALA A 85 -7.23 -0.23 7.60
N LEU A 86 -5.96 -0.41 7.93
CA LEU A 86 -4.84 0.17 7.17
C LEU A 86 -4.76 -0.39 5.74
N SER A 87 -4.98 -1.69 5.55
CA SER A 87 -4.98 -2.31 4.22
C SER A 87 -6.13 -1.81 3.33
N LEU A 88 -7.32 -1.62 3.91
CA LEU A 88 -8.47 -1.06 3.21
C LEU A 88 -8.25 0.42 2.83
N LEU A 89 -7.72 1.21 3.76
CA LEU A 89 -7.35 2.61 3.50
C LEU A 89 -6.27 2.72 2.42
N ALA A 90 -5.24 1.88 2.46
CA ALA A 90 -4.18 1.86 1.44
C ALA A 90 -4.74 1.48 0.06
N SER A 91 -5.63 0.49 -0.01
CA SER A 91 -6.29 0.08 -1.25
C SER A 91 -7.19 1.20 -1.81
N GLY A 92 -8.02 1.81 -0.96
CA GLY A 92 -8.88 2.93 -1.36
C GLY A 92 -8.09 4.15 -1.80
N MET A 93 -7.00 4.47 -1.10
CA MET A 93 -6.11 5.58 -1.47
C MET A 93 -5.37 5.30 -2.79
N THR A 94 -5.00 4.05 -3.07
CA THR A 94 -4.39 3.67 -4.35
C THR A 94 -5.39 3.83 -5.50
N ALA A 95 -6.64 3.41 -5.31
CA ALA A 95 -7.71 3.62 -6.30
C ALA A 95 -8.02 5.12 -6.50
N TYR A 96 -8.03 5.91 -5.42
CA TYR A 96 -8.18 7.35 -5.50
C TYR A 96 -7.02 8.01 -6.24
N TYR A 97 -5.78 7.61 -5.93
CA TYR A 97 -4.57 8.06 -6.62
C TYR A 97 -4.63 7.76 -8.13
N TYR A 98 -5.07 6.57 -8.51
CA TYR A 98 -5.29 6.21 -9.92
C TYR A 98 -6.29 7.18 -10.58
N ARG A 99 -7.45 7.41 -9.96
CA ARG A 99 -8.51 8.25 -10.53
C ARG A 99 -8.14 9.73 -10.70
N ILE A 100 -7.31 10.28 -9.82
CA ILE A 100 -6.92 11.70 -9.89
C ILE A 100 -5.74 11.94 -10.84
N ASN A 101 -4.83 10.96 -11.00
CA ASN A 101 -3.59 11.15 -11.75
C ASN A 101 -3.58 10.48 -13.13
N VAL A 102 -4.33 9.40 -13.34
CA VAL A 102 -4.36 8.68 -14.63
C VAL A 102 -5.45 9.27 -15.52
N ARG A 103 -5.04 10.22 -16.35
CA ARG A 103 -5.84 10.88 -17.40
C ARG A 103 -4.90 11.27 -18.51
N GLU A 104 -5.32 11.17 -19.77
CA GLU A 104 -4.49 11.60 -20.91
C GLU A 104 -3.93 13.01 -20.66
N PRO A 105 -2.61 13.22 -20.84
CA PRO A 105 -1.59 12.32 -21.42
C PRO A 105 -0.87 11.37 -20.43
N VAL A 106 -1.25 11.33 -19.17
CA VAL A 106 -0.60 10.56 -18.09
C VAL A 106 -1.18 9.15 -17.95
N ALA A 107 -0.32 8.15 -18.12
CA ALA A 107 -0.64 6.73 -17.99
C ALA A 107 -0.12 6.13 -16.67
N ALA A 108 -0.73 5.00 -16.27
CA ALA A 108 -0.32 4.21 -15.12
C ALA A 108 1.00 3.46 -15.40
N GLY A 109 2.00 3.64 -14.53
CA GLY A 109 3.24 2.88 -14.56
C GLY A 109 3.14 1.53 -13.84
N TYR A 110 4.13 0.66 -14.05
CA TYR A 110 4.19 -0.68 -13.46
C TYR A 110 4.20 -0.67 -11.92
N GLY A 111 4.74 0.37 -11.28
CA GLY A 111 4.73 0.52 -9.83
C GLY A 111 3.31 0.64 -9.26
N LEU A 112 2.39 1.29 -10.00
CA LEU A 112 0.99 1.44 -9.59
C LEU A 112 0.23 0.11 -9.66
N TYR A 113 0.49 -0.70 -10.70
CA TYR A 113 -0.08 -2.04 -10.80
C TYR A 113 0.43 -2.96 -9.68
N LEU A 114 1.74 -2.94 -9.41
CA LEU A 114 2.33 -3.72 -8.32
C LEU A 114 1.79 -3.28 -6.96
N GLY A 115 1.74 -1.98 -6.70
CA GLY A 115 1.19 -1.41 -5.47
C GLY A 115 -0.28 -1.78 -5.26
N GLY A 116 -1.11 -1.63 -6.31
CA GLY A 116 -2.52 -2.00 -6.27
C GLY A 116 -2.74 -3.49 -6.02
N ALA A 117 -2.04 -4.36 -6.73
CA ALA A 117 -2.15 -5.80 -6.55
C ALA A 117 -1.76 -6.24 -5.13
N VAL A 118 -0.64 -5.72 -4.63
CA VAL A 118 -0.14 -6.06 -3.28
C VAL A 118 -1.04 -5.52 -2.18
N ALA A 119 -1.65 -4.35 -2.36
CA ALA A 119 -2.63 -3.80 -1.42
C ALA A 119 -3.85 -4.73 -1.29
N VAL A 120 -4.37 -5.26 -2.39
CA VAL A 120 -5.49 -6.23 -2.38
C VAL A 120 -5.10 -7.53 -1.69
N VAL A 121 -3.90 -8.04 -1.96
CA VAL A 121 -3.37 -9.24 -1.27
C VAL A 121 -3.25 -8.97 0.24
N ALA A 122 -2.80 -7.78 0.64
CA ALA A 122 -2.71 -7.41 2.05
C ALA A 122 -4.08 -7.38 2.74
N VAL A 123 -5.15 -6.95 2.05
CA VAL A 123 -6.52 -7.03 2.56
C VAL A 123 -6.92 -8.48 2.79
N ALA A 124 -6.71 -9.36 1.80
CA ALA A 124 -7.03 -10.79 1.94
C ALA A 124 -6.27 -11.45 3.11
N CYS A 125 -4.97 -11.15 3.25
CA CYS A 125 -4.16 -11.63 4.37
C CYS A 125 -4.66 -11.08 5.72
N SER A 126 -5.11 -9.82 5.76
CA SER A 126 -5.64 -9.18 6.98
C SER A 126 -6.97 -9.77 7.40
N VAL A 127 -7.86 -10.07 6.45
CA VAL A 127 -9.12 -10.78 6.71
C VAL A 127 -8.84 -12.16 7.28
N TRP A 128 -7.92 -12.93 6.69
CA TRP A 128 -7.54 -14.23 7.23
C TRP A 128 -6.96 -14.11 8.64
N ALA A 129 -6.05 -13.16 8.87
CA ALA A 129 -5.48 -12.93 10.21
C ALA A 129 -6.58 -12.65 11.25
N LEU A 130 -7.54 -11.78 10.92
CA LEU A 130 -8.65 -11.44 11.80
C LEU A 130 -9.55 -12.65 12.08
N VAL A 131 -9.95 -13.39 11.05
CA VAL A 131 -10.75 -14.62 11.21
C VAL A 131 -10.01 -15.61 12.10
N SER A 132 -8.72 -15.83 11.85
CA SER A 132 -7.90 -16.76 12.65
C SER A 132 -7.74 -16.31 14.12
N ALA A 133 -7.74 -15.00 14.38
CA ALA A 133 -7.67 -14.45 15.73
C ALA A 133 -9.00 -14.57 16.48
N LEU A 134 -10.13 -14.46 15.77
CA LEU A 134 -11.47 -14.62 16.33
C LEU A 134 -11.82 -16.09 16.57
N SER A 135 -11.35 -17.01 15.72
CA SER A 135 -11.59 -18.45 15.87
C SER A 135 -10.78 -19.11 16.98
N ARG A 136 -9.79 -18.43 17.57
CA ARG A 136 -9.05 -18.97 18.73
C ARG A 136 -9.90 -18.80 19.99
N PRO A 137 -10.26 -19.89 20.69
CA PRO A 137 -10.95 -19.78 21.98
C PRO A 137 -10.05 -19.00 22.94
N THR A 138 -10.63 -18.04 23.66
CA THR A 138 -10.03 -17.46 24.85
C THR A 138 -9.83 -18.60 25.86
N ARG A 139 -8.61 -19.10 25.98
CA ARG A 139 -8.17 -19.87 27.14
C ARG A 139 -7.44 -18.95 28.09
#